data_AF-A0A485M0J2-F1
#
_entry.id   AF-A0A485M0J2-F1
#
_cell.length_a   1.000
_cell.length_b   1.000
_cell.length_c   1.000
_cell.angle_alpha   90.00
_cell.angle_beta   90.00
_cell.angle_gamma   90.00
#
_symmetry.space_group_name_H-M   'P 1'
#
loop_
_entity.id
_entity.type
_entity.pdbx_description
1 polymer ?
#
loop_
_entity_poly.entity_id
_entity_poly.type
_entity_poly.pdbx_seq_one_letter_code
_entity_poly.pdbx_strand_id
1 'polypeptide(L)'
;MNRDGVDKTQEEIVEEMAKALGHSGDLLEEILARLDALDRKMETTEDVYAYNAMVEEFNSLRRQALSRREMLMIHREAIGVRKHRYVEICYPIPDKKSKKPVNDHV
;
A
#
# COMPACT_ATOMS: atom_id res chain seq x y z
N MET A 1 3.39 -25.31 38.85
CA MET A 1 2.78 -25.64 37.55
C MET A 1 1.75 -24.56 37.26
N ASN A 2 2.08 -23.60 36.38
CA ASN A 2 1.19 -22.53 35.92
C ASN A 2 1.75 -21.87 34.63
N ARG A 3 2.54 -22.63 33.84
CA ARG A 3 3.17 -22.14 32.60
C ARG A 3 2.24 -22.33 31.40
N ASP A 4 1.45 -23.40 31.40
CA ASP A 4 0.60 -23.80 30.26
C ASP A 4 -0.46 -22.75 29.89
N GLY A 5 -1.02 -22.03 30.87
CA GLY A 5 -1.99 -20.96 30.61
C GLY A 5 -1.37 -19.68 30.06
N VAL A 6 -0.15 -19.32 30.48
CA VAL A 6 0.57 -18.13 30.00
C VAL A 6 1.11 -18.36 28.59
N ASP A 7 1.63 -19.56 28.33
CA ASP A 7 2.18 -19.96 27.03
C ASP A 7 1.07 -19.99 25.97
N LYS A 8 -0.10 -20.54 26.30
CA LYS A 8 -1.27 -20.56 25.42
C LYS A 8 -1.78 -19.15 25.08
N THR A 9 -1.85 -18.24 26.05
CA THR A 9 -2.22 -16.85 25.80
C THR A 9 -1.19 -16.14 24.91
N GLN A 10 0.09 -16.46 25.05
CA GLN A 10 1.15 -15.89 24.20
C GLN A 10 1.05 -16.39 22.75
N GLU A 11 0.76 -17.67 22.54
CA GLU A 11 0.53 -18.24 21.20
C GLU A 11 -0.67 -17.58 20.50
N GLU A 12 -1.79 -17.42 21.20
CA GLU A 12 -2.99 -16.76 20.66
C GLU A 12 -2.70 -15.30 20.25
N ILE A 13 -1.93 -14.56 21.06
CA ILE A 13 -1.51 -13.19 20.72
C ILE A 13 -0.63 -13.18 19.47
N VAL A 14 0.31 -14.11 19.34
CA VAL A 14 1.18 -14.22 18.16
C VAL A 14 0.38 -14.56 16.89
N GLU A 15 -0.60 -15.45 16.99
CA GLU A 15 -1.45 -15.82 15.86
C GLU A 15 -2.31 -14.64 15.38
N GLU A 16 -2.93 -13.89 16.29
CA GLU A 16 -3.72 -12.72 15.94
C GLU A 16 -2.86 -11.58 15.36
N MET A 17 -1.63 -11.40 15.87
CA MET A 17 -0.66 -10.47 15.27
C MET A 17 -0.29 -10.89 13.84
N ALA A 18 -0.10 -12.20 13.58
CA ALA A 18 0.20 -12.71 12.25
C ALA A 18 -0.96 -12.48 11.27
N LYS A 19 -2.21 -12.74 11.69
CA LYS A 19 -3.42 -12.47 10.89
C LYS A 19 -3.57 -10.98 10.57
N ALA A 20 -3.39 -10.11 11.56
CA ALA A 20 -3.50 -8.66 11.37
C ALA A 20 -2.42 -8.11 10.41
N LEU A 21 -1.19 -8.64 10.50
CA LEU A 21 -0.11 -8.32 9.57
C LEU A 21 -0.40 -8.81 8.14
N GLY A 22 -0.92 -10.04 7.99
CA GLY A 22 -1.34 -10.58 6.69
C GLY A 22 -2.41 -9.70 6.04
N HIS A 23 -3.49 -9.41 6.77
CA HIS A 23 -4.56 -8.54 6.30
C HIS A 23 -4.08 -7.13 5.91
N SER A 24 -3.12 -6.58 6.67
CA SER A 24 -2.51 -5.29 6.34
C SER A 24 -1.72 -5.32 5.03
N GLY A 25 -1.08 -6.46 4.73
CA GLY A 25 -0.44 -6.74 3.45
C GLY A 25 -1.45 -6.81 2.31
N ASP A 26 -2.53 -7.60 2.47
CA ASP A 26 -3.58 -7.77 1.46
C ASP A 26 -4.19 -6.41 1.02
N LEU A 27 -4.49 -5.54 1.98
CA LEU A 27 -5.02 -4.20 1.69
C LEU A 27 -4.03 -3.32 0.91
N LEU A 28 -2.73 -3.51 1.11
CA LEU A 28 -1.70 -2.80 0.34
C LEU A 28 -1.62 -3.37 -1.08
N GLU A 29 -1.68 -4.70 -1.25
CA GLU A 29 -1.71 -5.36 -2.56
C GLU A 29 -2.91 -4.91 -3.39
N GLU A 30 -4.11 -4.82 -2.80
CA GLU A 30 -5.31 -4.33 -3.47
C GLU A 30 -5.12 -2.90 -4.02
N ILE A 31 -4.50 -2.01 -3.23
CA ILE A 31 -4.23 -0.63 -3.68
C ILE A 31 -3.19 -0.62 -4.81
N LEU A 32 -2.15 -1.45 -4.71
CA LEU A 32 -1.13 -1.57 -5.76
C LEU A 32 -1.72 -2.10 -7.07
N ALA A 33 -2.61 -3.09 -6.99
CA ALA A 33 -3.33 -3.60 -8.16
C ALA A 33 -4.21 -2.53 -8.81
N ARG A 34 -4.87 -1.68 -8.00
CA ARG A 34 -5.64 -0.54 -8.51
C ARG A 34 -4.74 0.52 -9.15
N LEU A 35 -3.57 0.78 -8.59
CA LEU A 35 -2.58 1.70 -9.17
C LEU A 35 -2.11 1.20 -10.54
N ASP A 36 -1.74 -0.07 -10.66
CA ASP A 36 -1.31 -0.68 -11.93
C ASP A 36 -2.44 -0.66 -12.97
N ALA A 37 -3.66 -1.02 -12.59
CA ALA A 37 -4.82 -0.95 -13.49
C ALA A 37 -5.10 0.49 -13.98
N LEU A 38 -4.99 1.47 -13.08
CA LEU A 38 -5.18 2.88 -13.44
C LEU A 38 -4.04 3.39 -14.33
N ASP A 39 -2.79 2.99 -14.07
CA ASP A 39 -1.65 3.41 -14.89
C ASP A 39 -1.79 2.91 -16.34
N ARG A 40 -2.14 1.64 -16.53
CA ARG A 40 -2.42 1.07 -17.85
C ARG A 40 -3.55 1.79 -18.59
N LYS A 41 -4.60 2.19 -17.86
CA LYS A 41 -5.71 2.98 -18.43
C LYS A 41 -5.26 4.37 -18.85
N MET A 42 -4.38 5.00 -18.07
CA MET A 42 -3.83 6.31 -18.37
C MET A 42 -2.95 6.29 -19.62
N GLU A 43 -2.19 5.21 -19.86
CA GLU A 43 -1.34 5.03 -21.05
C GLU A 43 -2.16 5.08 -22.36
N THR A 44 -3.39 4.58 -22.33
CA THR A 44 -4.28 4.56 -23.51
C THR A 44 -5.22 5.75 -23.58
N THR A 45 -5.16 6.70 -22.63
CA THR A 45 -6.07 7.85 -22.57
C THR A 45 -5.49 9.05 -23.34
N GLU A 46 -6.15 9.39 -24.45
CA GLU A 46 -5.78 10.56 -25.27
C GLU A 46 -6.37 11.87 -24.76
N ASP A 47 -7.59 11.84 -24.20
CA ASP A 47 -8.24 13.03 -23.66
C ASP A 47 -7.49 13.58 -22.44
N VAL A 48 -7.05 14.84 -22.56
CA VAL A 48 -6.24 15.52 -21.55
C VAL A 48 -7.01 15.74 -20.25
N TYR A 49 -8.31 16.04 -20.34
CA TYR A 49 -9.12 16.25 -19.14
C TYR A 49 -9.35 14.94 -18.38
N ALA A 50 -9.72 13.86 -19.08
CA ALA A 50 -9.82 12.52 -18.50
C ALA A 50 -8.49 12.05 -17.90
N TYR A 51 -7.38 12.23 -18.62
CA TYR A 51 -6.05 11.91 -18.10
C TYR A 51 -5.74 12.68 -16.81
N ASN A 52 -6.00 13.99 -16.79
CA ASN A 52 -5.72 14.83 -15.62
C ASN A 52 -6.58 14.49 -14.41
N ALA A 53 -7.82 14.03 -14.62
CA ALA A 53 -8.65 13.50 -13.54
C ALA A 53 -8.08 12.17 -13.00
N MET A 54 -7.64 11.27 -13.88
CA MET A 54 -6.98 10.02 -13.47
C MET A 54 -5.66 10.26 -12.72
N VAL A 55 -4.89 11.31 -13.05
CA VAL A 55 -3.69 11.71 -12.30
C VAL A 55 -4.02 12.04 -10.84
N GLU A 56 -5.14 12.70 -10.57
CA GLU A 56 -5.57 13.00 -9.20
C GLU A 56 -5.92 11.73 -8.43
N GLU A 57 -6.70 10.84 -9.04
CA GLU A 57 -7.05 9.54 -8.48
C GLU A 57 -5.81 8.69 -8.21
N PHE A 58 -4.91 8.58 -9.19
CA PHE A 58 -3.65 7.85 -9.08
C PHE A 58 -2.80 8.37 -7.92
N ASN A 59 -2.63 9.70 -7.85
CA ASN A 59 -1.84 10.30 -6.78
C ASN A 59 -2.50 10.17 -5.40
N SER A 60 -3.84 10.06 -5.34
CA SER A 60 -4.58 9.76 -4.12
C SER A 60 -4.33 8.32 -3.66
N LEU A 61 -4.48 7.34 -4.56
CA LEU A 61 -4.18 5.92 -4.28
C LEU A 61 -2.71 5.73 -3.88
N ARG A 62 -1.78 6.44 -4.52
CA ARG A 62 -0.36 6.42 -4.16
C ARG A 62 -0.12 6.88 -2.73
N ARG A 63 -0.79 7.94 -2.26
CA ARG A 63 -0.68 8.40 -0.87
C ARG A 63 -1.22 7.36 0.11
N GLN A 64 -2.32 6.70 -0.24
CA GLN A 64 -2.88 5.61 0.57
C GLN A 64 -1.92 4.42 0.65
N ALA A 65 -1.31 4.02 -0.47
CA ALA A 65 -0.30 2.97 -0.50
C ALA A 65 0.90 3.31 0.40
N LEU A 66 1.40 4.54 0.35
CA LEU A 66 2.51 4.99 1.19
C LEU A 66 2.17 4.88 2.69
N SER A 67 1.01 5.39 3.09
CA SER A 67 0.55 5.33 4.48
C SER A 67 0.37 3.89 4.96
N ARG A 68 -0.19 3.00 4.14
CA ARG A 68 -0.34 1.58 4.50
C ARG A 68 1.01 0.87 4.62
N ARG A 69 1.94 1.14 3.71
CA ARG A 69 3.29 0.55 3.76
C ARG A 69 4.04 1.01 5.01
N GLU A 70 3.90 2.29 5.38
CA GLU A 70 4.44 2.82 6.64
C GLU A 70 3.85 2.11 7.86
N MET A 71 2.53 1.95 7.91
CA MET A 71 1.86 1.22 8.98
C MET A 71 2.33 -0.24 9.08
N LEU A 72 2.51 -0.92 7.94
CA LEU A 72 3.06 -2.27 7.89
C LEU A 72 4.50 -2.33 8.43
N MET A 73 5.34 -1.34 8.12
CA MET A 73 6.68 -1.25 8.70
C MET A 73 6.62 -1.07 10.21
N ILE A 74 5.80 -0.15 10.72
CA ILE A 74 5.62 0.09 12.16
C ILE A 74 5.16 -1.18 12.89
N HIS A 75 4.17 -1.90 12.35
CA HIS A 75 3.70 -3.15 12.96
C HIS A 75 4.78 -4.23 12.99
N ARG A 76 5.58 -4.33 11.92
CA ARG A 76 6.73 -5.24 11.88
C ARG A 76 7.81 -4.86 12.90
N GLU A 77 8.09 -3.58 13.09
CA GLU A 77 9.04 -3.11 14.10
C GLU A 77 8.58 -3.43 15.52
N ALA A 78 7.27 -3.29 15.81
CA ALA A 78 6.67 -3.59 17.10
C ALA A 78 6.86 -5.07 17.51
N ILE A 79 6.94 -5.99 16.54
CA ILE A 79 7.23 -7.41 16.76
C ILE A 79 8.72 -7.76 16.56
N GLY A 80 9.61 -6.77 16.49
CA GLY A 80 11.07 -6.95 16.41
C GLY A 80 11.65 -7.12 15.00
N VAL A 81 10.85 -7.00 13.93
CA VAL A 81 11.28 -7.17 12.54
C VAL A 81 11.59 -5.81 11.90
N ARG A 82 12.84 -5.33 12.07
CA ARG A 82 13.26 -3.96 11.72
C ARG A 82 13.87 -3.77 10.31
N LYS A 83 14.00 -4.82 9.52
CA LYS A 83 14.60 -4.72 8.16
C LYS A 83 13.53 -4.33 7.14
N HIS A 84 13.42 -3.02 6.86
CA HIS A 84 12.40 -2.47 5.96
C HIS A 84 12.66 -2.72 4.47
N ARG A 85 13.92 -2.98 4.08
CA ARG A 85 14.30 -3.21 2.67
C ARG A 85 13.43 -4.26 1.97
N TYR A 86 13.04 -5.32 2.68
CA TYR A 86 12.18 -6.36 2.11
C TYR A 86 10.74 -5.88 1.89
N VAL A 87 10.20 -5.01 2.75
CA VAL A 87 8.86 -4.43 2.57
C VAL A 87 8.83 -3.59 1.30
N GLU A 88 9.84 -2.76 1.06
CA GLU A 88 9.91 -1.92 -0.14
C GLU A 88 10.06 -2.73 -1.44
N ILE A 89 10.79 -3.86 -1.39
CA ILE A 89 10.95 -4.78 -2.52
C ILE A 89 9.63 -5.53 -2.80
N CYS A 90 8.94 -6.01 -1.76
CA CYS A 90 7.68 -6.75 -1.92
C CYS A 90 6.52 -5.84 -2.33
N TYR A 91 6.53 -4.58 -1.88
CA TYR A 91 5.47 -3.61 -2.12
C TYR A 91 6.02 -2.35 -2.82
N PRO A 92 6.40 -2.46 -4.10
CA PRO A 92 6.89 -1.32 -4.87
C PRO A 92 5.74 -0.35 -5.13
N ILE A 93 5.89 0.89 -4.67
CA ILE A 93 4.92 1.96 -4.91
C ILE A 93 5.46 2.83 -6.05
N PRO A 94 4.71 3.03 -7.15
CA PRO A 94 5.16 3.82 -8.29
C PRO A 94 5.34 5.30 -7.94
N ASP A 95 6.07 6.03 -8.77
CA ASP A 95 6.27 7.48 -8.62
C ASP A 95 4.99 8.28 -8.88
N LYS A 96 4.97 9.52 -8.35
CA LYS A 96 3.86 10.45 -8.55
C LYS A 96 3.73 10.80 -10.03
N LYS A 97 2.49 10.83 -10.56
CA LYS A 97 2.21 11.26 -11.93
C LYS A 97 1.93 12.77 -11.98
N SER A 98 2.29 13.40 -13.09
CA SER A 98 2.04 14.82 -13.37
C SER A 98 0.92 15.01 -14.38
N LYS A 99 0.17 16.11 -14.22
CA LYS A 99 -0.86 16.51 -15.18
C LYS A 99 -0.23 16.95 -16.50
N LYS A 100 -0.94 16.71 -17.60
CA LYS A 100 -0.63 17.27 -18.93
C LYS A 100 -1.14 18.72 -19.01
N PRO A 101 -0.46 19.61 -19.74
CA PRO A 101 -0.93 20.97 -19.96
C PRO A 101 -2.25 20.95 -20.74
N VAL A 102 -3.18 21.82 -20.35
CA VAL A 102 -4.43 22.07 -21.09
C VAL A 102 -4.19 23.32 -21.92
N ASN A 103 -3.99 23.16 -23.23
CA ASN A 103 -3.90 24.30 -24.13
C ASN A 103 -5.32 24.72 -24.53
N ASP A 104 -5.91 25.62 -23.76
CA ASP A 104 -7.12 26.33 -24.17
C ASP A 104 -6.72 27.36 -25.25
N HIS A 105 -6.57 26.93 -26.50
CA HIS A 105 -6.52 27.85 -27.62
C HIS A 105 -7.95 28.30 -27.93
N VAL A 106 -8.41 29.32 -27.19
CA VAL A 106 -9.56 30.16 -27.54
C VAL A 106 -9.06 31.35 -28.36
#